data_AF-A0A2K5EHV6-F1
#
_entry.id   AF-A0A2K5EHV6-F1
#
_cell.length_a   1.000
_cell.length_b   1.000
_cell.length_c   1.000
_cell.angle_alpha   90.00
_cell.angle_beta   90.00
_cell.angle_gamma   90.00
#
_symmetry.space_group_name_H-M   'P 1'
#
loop_
_entity.id
_entity.type
_entity.pdbx_description
1 polymer ?
#
loop_
_entity_poly.entity_id
_entity_poly.type
_entity_poly.pdbx_seq_one_letter_code
_entity_poly.pdbx_strand_id
1 'polypeptide(L)'
;MVPSSPAVEKQVPMEPGPDRELRSWRCLVCYLCFYGFMAQIRPGESFITPYLLGPDKNFTREQVTNEITPVLPYSYLAVLVPVFLLTDYLRYTPVLLLQGLSYVSVWLLLLLGRSVPHMQLMELFYSVTMAARIAYSSYIFSLVQPARYQRVAGYSRAAVLLGVFTSSVLGQLLVTAGGVSFSTLNYISLAFLAFSVVLALFLKRPKRSLFFNRGAAGREPSASASELERMNPGAGGKLGRALRAACRDWVLARMLRELGDSLRRPQLRLWSLWWVFNSAGYYLVVYYVHILWNEVNPTTDSARVYNGAADAASTLLGAITSFAAGFVKIRWARWSKLLIAGVTATQAGLVFLLSRTRHASHIWLCYAAFVLFRGSYQFLVTIATFQIAASLSKELCALVFGVNAFFATIVKTVITFIVSDIRGLGLPVHQQNEELHGAALSLWESRLRLVAEKSPSEGSRGSGAWTLHGPVCPSEVC
;
A
#
# COMPACT_ATOMS: atom_id res chain seq x y z
N MET A 1 -39.64 -71.31 9.01
CA MET A 1 -40.02 -70.21 8.10
C MET A 1 -39.99 -68.91 8.89
N VAL A 2 -38.94 -68.12 8.72
CA VAL A 2 -38.82 -66.76 9.26
C VAL A 2 -38.55 -65.87 8.06
N PRO A 3 -39.30 -64.76 7.85
CA PRO A 3 -39.18 -63.94 6.66
C PRO A 3 -37.97 -63.01 6.73
N SER A 4 -37.49 -62.67 5.54
CA SER A 4 -36.29 -61.91 5.21
C SER A 4 -36.54 -60.41 5.01
N SER A 5 -35.69 -59.58 5.65
CA SER A 5 -35.17 -58.26 5.22
C SER A 5 -36.11 -57.02 5.17
N PRO A 6 -35.62 -55.76 5.37
CA PRO A 6 -34.35 -55.26 4.85
C PRO A 6 -33.41 -54.53 5.83
N ALA A 7 -32.11 -54.72 5.57
CA ALA A 7 -31.03 -53.92 6.12
C ALA A 7 -31.10 -52.49 5.57
N VAL A 8 -31.12 -51.52 6.48
CA VAL A 8 -30.98 -50.10 6.17
C VAL A 8 -29.52 -49.86 5.76
N GLU A 9 -29.31 -49.65 4.46
CA GLU A 9 -28.01 -49.26 3.91
C GLU A 9 -27.73 -47.81 4.30
N LYS A 10 -26.88 -47.65 5.33
CA LYS A 10 -26.44 -46.37 5.84
C LYS A 10 -25.47 -45.76 4.83
N GLN A 11 -25.97 -44.85 3.99
CA GLN A 11 -25.15 -44.07 3.05
C GLN A 11 -24.00 -43.39 3.82
N VAL A 12 -22.78 -43.84 3.55
CA VAL A 12 -21.54 -43.19 3.98
C VAL A 12 -21.47 -41.85 3.23
N PRO A 13 -21.32 -40.70 3.92
CA PRO A 13 -21.10 -39.43 3.24
C PRO A 13 -19.82 -39.53 2.40
N MET A 14 -19.96 -39.40 1.09
CA MET A 14 -18.87 -39.39 0.13
C MET A 14 -17.93 -38.22 0.47
N GLU A 15 -16.77 -38.52 1.05
CA GLU A 15 -15.68 -37.57 1.25
C GLU A 15 -15.37 -36.89 -0.09
N PRO A 16 -15.34 -35.55 -0.17
CA PRO A 16 -15.07 -34.86 -1.43
C PRO A 16 -13.63 -35.16 -1.86
N GLY A 17 -13.50 -35.88 -2.98
CA GLY A 17 -12.18 -36.23 -3.54
C GLY A 17 -11.28 -35.01 -3.77
N PRO A 18 -9.94 -35.18 -3.69
CA PRO A 18 -8.95 -34.10 -3.72
C PRO A 18 -9.07 -33.18 -4.94
N ASP A 19 -9.55 -33.69 -6.07
CA ASP A 19 -9.75 -32.93 -7.31
C ASP A 19 -10.88 -31.89 -7.22
N ARG A 20 -11.92 -32.15 -6.43
CA ARG A 20 -13.08 -31.25 -6.28
C ARG A 20 -12.72 -30.05 -5.40
N GLU A 21 -11.92 -30.28 -4.35
CA GLU A 21 -11.36 -29.20 -3.53
C GLU A 21 -10.35 -28.35 -4.32
N LEU A 22 -9.51 -28.98 -5.15
CA LEU A 22 -8.54 -28.28 -6.01
C LEU A 22 -9.21 -27.35 -7.02
N ARG A 23 -10.28 -27.84 -7.68
CA ARG A 23 -11.07 -27.09 -8.68
C ARG A 23 -11.87 -25.95 -8.02
N SER A 24 -12.39 -26.18 -6.82
CA SER A 24 -13.11 -25.18 -6.00
C SER A 24 -12.23 -23.99 -5.60
N TRP A 25 -11.00 -24.25 -5.14
CA TRP A 25 -10.08 -23.20 -4.72
C TRP A 25 -9.54 -22.37 -5.89
N ARG A 26 -9.22 -23.01 -7.03
CA ARG A 26 -8.81 -22.29 -8.25
C ARG A 26 -9.90 -21.33 -8.73
N CYS A 27 -11.15 -21.79 -8.76
CA CYS A 27 -12.30 -20.95 -9.12
C CYS A 27 -12.43 -19.75 -8.17
N LEU A 28 -12.22 -19.96 -6.88
CA LEU A 28 -12.29 -18.90 -5.87
C LEU A 28 -11.18 -17.86 -6.05
N VAL A 29 -9.94 -18.29 -6.31
CA VAL A 29 -8.81 -17.38 -6.58
C VAL A 29 -9.03 -16.61 -7.88
N CYS A 30 -9.51 -17.26 -8.95
CA CYS A 30 -9.87 -16.59 -10.19
C CYS A 30 -10.95 -15.53 -9.97
N TYR A 31 -12.00 -15.87 -9.21
CA TYR A 31 -13.05 -14.92 -8.86
C TYR A 31 -12.53 -13.72 -8.06
N LEU A 32 -11.63 -13.95 -7.11
CA LEU A 32 -11.00 -12.88 -6.33
C LEU A 32 -10.11 -11.98 -7.17
N CYS A 33 -9.32 -12.55 -8.06
CA CYS A 33 -8.51 -11.78 -9.00
C CYS A 33 -9.40 -10.94 -9.93
N PHE A 34 -10.50 -11.52 -10.42
CA PHE A 34 -11.48 -10.80 -11.23
C PHE A 34 -12.16 -9.67 -10.46
N TYR A 35 -12.58 -9.90 -9.21
CA TYR A 35 -13.08 -8.84 -8.33
C TYR A 35 -12.03 -7.74 -8.12
N GLY A 36 -10.78 -8.12 -7.79
CA GLY A 36 -9.69 -7.16 -7.59
C GLY A 36 -9.32 -6.37 -8.84
N PHE A 37 -9.50 -6.95 -10.03
CA PHE A 37 -9.40 -6.25 -11.30
C PHE A 37 -10.56 -5.25 -11.48
N MET A 38 -11.80 -5.72 -11.34
CA MET A 38 -13.00 -4.90 -11.52
C MET A 38 -13.10 -3.74 -10.52
N ALA A 39 -12.76 -3.97 -9.26
CA ALA A 39 -12.75 -2.95 -8.21
C ALA A 39 -11.72 -1.83 -8.46
N GLN A 40 -10.78 -2.02 -9.38
CA GLN A 40 -9.77 -1.02 -9.74
C GLN A 40 -10.09 -0.28 -11.04
N ILE A 41 -11.06 -0.75 -11.84
CA ILE A 41 -11.48 -0.07 -13.07
C ILE A 41 -12.31 1.16 -12.68
N ARG A 42 -11.67 2.33 -12.71
CA ARG A 42 -12.21 3.64 -12.36
C ARG A 42 -11.68 4.70 -13.35
N PRO A 43 -12.16 4.69 -14.61
CA PRO A 43 -11.59 5.50 -15.69
C PRO A 43 -11.49 7.00 -15.41
N GLY A 44 -12.38 7.53 -14.55
CA GLY A 44 -12.41 8.92 -14.13
C GLY A 44 -11.33 9.32 -13.13
N GLU A 45 -10.64 8.38 -12.47
CA GLU A 45 -9.66 8.66 -11.39
C GLU A 45 -8.54 9.61 -11.86
N SER A 46 -8.00 9.41 -13.07
CA SER A 46 -6.95 10.26 -13.65
C SER A 46 -7.42 11.67 -14.04
N PHE A 47 -8.73 11.92 -14.02
CA PHE A 47 -9.35 13.17 -14.46
C PHE A 47 -10.16 13.85 -13.34
N ILE A 48 -10.07 13.38 -12.09
CA ILE A 48 -10.79 13.97 -10.94
C ILE A 48 -10.42 15.46 -10.78
N THR A 49 -9.13 15.81 -10.80
CA THR A 49 -8.70 17.20 -10.63
C THR A 49 -9.16 18.11 -11.77
N PRO A 50 -8.96 17.75 -13.06
CA PRO A 50 -9.60 18.44 -14.18
C PRO A 50 -11.13 18.58 -14.05
N TYR A 51 -11.81 17.59 -13.48
CA TYR A 51 -13.25 17.62 -13.27
C TYR A 51 -13.67 18.61 -12.18
N LEU A 52 -12.94 18.65 -11.05
CA LEU A 52 -13.20 19.58 -9.94
C LEU A 52 -12.95 21.04 -10.33
N LEU A 53 -11.92 21.29 -11.14
CA LEU A 53 -11.54 22.63 -11.62
C LEU A 53 -12.27 23.03 -12.90
N GLY A 54 -12.95 22.09 -13.56
CA GLY A 54 -13.71 22.32 -14.78
C GLY A 54 -15.04 23.05 -14.54
N PRO A 55 -15.74 23.45 -15.62
CA PRO A 55 -16.97 24.22 -15.53
C PRO A 55 -18.11 23.49 -14.80
N ASP A 56 -18.07 22.15 -14.78
CA ASP A 56 -19.09 21.31 -14.13
C ASP A 56 -19.13 21.50 -12.61
N LYS A 57 -17.97 21.77 -11.97
CA LYS A 57 -17.83 21.89 -10.52
C LYS A 57 -17.36 23.26 -10.07
N ASN A 58 -16.55 23.93 -10.88
CA ASN A 58 -16.13 25.32 -10.71
C ASN A 58 -15.51 25.61 -9.33
N PHE A 59 -14.74 24.68 -8.78
CA PHE A 59 -13.95 24.93 -7.57
C PHE A 59 -12.69 25.73 -7.91
N THR A 60 -12.24 26.57 -6.97
CA THR A 60 -10.96 27.24 -7.13
C THR A 60 -9.82 26.26 -6.84
N ARG A 61 -8.65 26.55 -7.42
CA ARG A 61 -7.47 25.71 -7.19
C ARG A 61 -7.01 25.70 -5.75
N GLU A 62 -7.12 26.84 -5.07
CA GLU A 62 -6.82 26.97 -3.64
C GLU A 62 -7.76 26.11 -2.80
N GLN A 63 -9.06 26.07 -3.11
CA GLN A 63 -10.01 25.18 -2.42
C GLN A 63 -9.64 23.71 -2.60
N VAL A 64 -9.31 23.29 -3.83
CA VAL A 64 -8.91 21.90 -4.09
C VAL A 64 -7.61 21.56 -3.35
N THR A 65 -6.61 22.44 -3.40
CA THR A 65 -5.27 22.20 -2.86
C THR A 65 -5.18 22.30 -1.35
N ASN A 66 -5.81 23.32 -0.75
CA ASN A 66 -5.60 23.72 0.63
C ASN A 66 -6.75 23.34 1.56
N GLU A 67 -7.94 23.06 1.03
CA GLU A 67 -9.13 22.70 1.81
C GLU A 67 -9.61 21.27 1.59
N ILE A 68 -9.58 20.76 0.35
CA ILE A 68 -10.11 19.44 0.00
C ILE A 68 -9.04 18.35 0.14
N THR A 69 -7.96 18.41 -0.67
CA THR A 69 -6.91 17.39 -0.70
C THR A 69 -6.26 17.09 0.65
N PRO A 70 -6.04 18.08 1.56
CA PRO A 70 -5.46 17.82 2.89
C PRO A 70 -6.32 16.92 3.78
N VAL A 71 -7.63 16.83 3.55
CA VAL A 71 -8.54 15.98 4.35
C VAL A 71 -8.19 14.50 4.20
N LEU A 72 -7.68 14.07 3.05
CA LEU A 72 -7.33 12.68 2.79
C LEU A 72 -6.28 12.12 3.78
N PRO A 73 -5.08 12.72 3.95
CA PRO A 73 -4.11 12.22 4.92
C PRO A 73 -4.57 12.31 6.38
N TYR A 74 -5.38 13.31 6.76
CA TYR A 74 -5.94 13.41 8.12
C TYR A 74 -6.91 12.27 8.41
N SER A 75 -7.91 12.12 7.54
CA SER A 75 -8.93 11.09 7.66
C SER A 75 -8.31 9.70 7.57
N TYR A 76 -7.35 9.49 6.67
CA TYR A 76 -6.63 8.23 6.55
C TYR A 76 -5.91 7.84 7.84
N LEU A 77 -5.22 8.78 8.49
CA LEU A 77 -4.58 8.54 9.79
C LEU A 77 -5.61 8.10 10.85
N ALA A 78 -6.76 8.77 10.89
CA ALA A 78 -7.83 8.49 11.85
C ALA A 78 -8.49 7.11 11.63
N VAL A 79 -8.76 6.74 10.37
CA VAL A 79 -9.48 5.49 10.05
C VAL A 79 -8.57 4.27 9.89
N LEU A 80 -7.25 4.46 9.70
CA LEU A 80 -6.30 3.37 9.47
C LEU A 80 -6.31 2.32 10.58
N VAL A 81 -6.17 2.74 11.84
CA VAL A 81 -6.15 1.81 12.99
C VAL A 81 -7.52 1.15 13.23
N PRO A 82 -8.64 1.90 13.27
CA PRO A 82 -9.97 1.30 13.39
C PRO A 82 -10.29 0.28 12.28
N VAL A 83 -10.05 0.63 11.01
CA VAL A 83 -10.33 -0.27 9.89
C VAL A 83 -9.44 -1.50 9.95
N PHE A 84 -8.17 -1.36 10.31
CA PHE A 84 -7.26 -2.49 10.51
C PHE A 84 -7.77 -3.45 11.59
N LEU A 85 -8.18 -2.95 12.76
CA LEU A 85 -8.78 -3.75 13.83
C LEU A 85 -10.11 -4.39 13.39
N LEU A 86 -10.91 -3.66 12.61
CA LEU A 86 -12.19 -4.13 12.08
C LEU A 86 -12.00 -5.28 11.07
N THR A 87 -10.95 -5.24 10.24
CA THR A 87 -10.61 -6.34 9.31
C THR A 87 -10.45 -7.66 10.02
N ASP A 88 -9.79 -7.63 11.17
CA ASP A 88 -9.50 -8.81 11.97
C ASP A 88 -10.74 -9.29 12.74
N TYR A 89 -11.56 -8.36 13.23
CA TYR A 89 -12.79 -8.69 13.95
C TYR A 89 -13.89 -9.26 13.05
N LEU A 90 -14.15 -8.62 11.90
CA LEU A 90 -15.27 -8.94 11.01
C LEU A 90 -14.96 -10.01 9.95
N ARG A 91 -13.77 -10.63 9.97
CA ARG A 91 -13.36 -11.68 9.02
C ARG A 91 -13.45 -11.23 7.56
N TYR A 92 -12.72 -10.15 7.23
CA TYR A 92 -12.35 -9.65 5.89
C TYR A 92 -13.49 -9.27 4.92
N THR A 93 -14.50 -10.12 4.71
CA THR A 93 -15.59 -9.94 3.73
C THR A 93 -16.41 -8.67 3.99
N PRO A 94 -16.84 -8.37 5.23
CA PRO A 94 -17.56 -7.12 5.50
C PRO A 94 -16.70 -5.88 5.26
N VAL A 95 -15.37 -5.99 5.40
CA VAL A 95 -14.46 -4.88 5.10
C VAL A 95 -14.26 -4.70 3.60
N LEU A 96 -14.29 -5.76 2.80
CA LEU A 96 -14.33 -5.66 1.33
C LEU A 96 -15.64 -5.03 0.84
N LEU A 97 -16.77 -5.37 1.46
CA LEU A 97 -18.04 -4.73 1.15
C LEU A 97 -18.04 -3.25 1.56
N LEU A 98 -17.51 -2.93 2.75
CA LEU A 98 -17.30 -1.56 3.21
C LEU A 98 -16.41 -0.78 2.23
N GLN A 99 -15.36 -1.40 1.70
CA GLN A 99 -14.48 -0.81 0.69
C GLN A 99 -15.27 -0.42 -0.58
N GLY A 100 -16.05 -1.36 -1.12
CA GLY A 100 -16.84 -1.12 -2.33
C GLY A 100 -17.93 -0.06 -2.12
N LEU A 101 -18.65 -0.11 -0.99
CA LEU A 101 -19.64 0.91 -0.64
C LEU A 101 -19.01 2.29 -0.46
N SER A 102 -17.83 2.36 0.15
CA SER A 102 -17.09 3.61 0.31
C SER A 102 -16.67 4.17 -1.05
N TYR A 103 -16.21 3.34 -2.00
CA TYR A 103 -15.96 3.78 -3.38
C TYR A 103 -17.22 4.33 -4.06
N VAL A 104 -18.36 3.66 -3.93
CA VAL A 104 -19.62 4.17 -4.49
C VAL A 104 -19.98 5.52 -3.88
N SER A 105 -19.84 5.67 -2.55
CA SER A 105 -20.05 6.96 -1.87
C SER A 105 -19.11 8.06 -2.37
N VAL A 106 -17.83 7.75 -2.62
CA VAL A 106 -16.86 8.70 -3.21
C VAL A 106 -17.38 9.22 -4.55
N TRP A 107 -17.74 8.33 -5.48
CA TRP A 107 -18.18 8.74 -6.82
C TRP A 107 -19.56 9.41 -6.82
N LEU A 108 -20.46 9.02 -5.91
CA LEU A 108 -21.73 9.72 -5.72
C LEU A 108 -21.53 11.14 -5.18
N LEU A 109 -20.66 11.33 -4.19
CA LEU A 109 -20.31 12.67 -3.68
C LEU A 109 -19.57 13.50 -4.74
N LEU A 110 -18.70 12.86 -5.53
CA LEU A 110 -18.02 13.53 -6.63
C LEU A 110 -19.03 14.04 -7.68
N LEU A 111 -20.06 13.25 -8.03
CA LEU A 111 -21.08 13.65 -9.01
C LEU A 111 -22.10 14.65 -8.45
N LEU A 112 -22.63 14.41 -7.24
CA LEU A 112 -23.73 15.18 -6.66
C LEU A 112 -23.27 16.38 -5.82
N GLY A 113 -22.08 16.31 -5.24
CA GLY A 113 -21.56 17.34 -4.35
C GLY A 113 -21.26 18.65 -5.07
N ARG A 114 -21.68 19.78 -4.49
CA ARG A 114 -21.49 21.13 -5.06
C ARG A 114 -20.72 22.08 -4.16
N SER A 115 -20.45 21.70 -2.92
CA SER A 115 -19.74 22.55 -1.96
C SER A 115 -18.50 21.85 -1.39
N VAL A 116 -17.58 22.63 -0.84
CA VAL A 116 -16.33 22.14 -0.27
C VAL A 116 -16.55 21.04 0.79
N PRO A 117 -17.51 21.16 1.74
CA PRO A 117 -17.77 20.09 2.69
C PRO A 117 -18.15 18.74 2.06
N HIS A 118 -18.85 18.74 0.91
CA HIS A 118 -19.15 17.50 0.19
C HIS A 118 -17.88 16.84 -0.36
N MET A 119 -16.94 17.64 -0.87
CA MET A 119 -15.65 17.16 -1.38
C MET A 119 -14.72 16.71 -0.23
N GLN A 120 -14.77 17.37 0.92
CA GLN A 120 -14.07 16.90 2.12
C GLN A 120 -14.64 15.56 2.62
N LEU A 121 -15.97 15.41 2.59
CA LEU A 121 -16.62 14.14 2.91
C LEU A 121 -16.25 13.04 1.90
N MET A 122 -16.11 13.39 0.61
CA MET A 122 -15.62 12.47 -0.42
C MET A 122 -14.21 11.96 -0.06
N GLU A 123 -13.27 12.84 0.32
CA GLU A 123 -11.92 12.44 0.73
C GLU A 123 -11.93 11.55 1.98
N LEU A 124 -12.84 11.80 2.93
CA LEU A 124 -13.03 10.91 4.08
C LEU A 124 -13.42 9.48 3.64
N PHE A 125 -14.40 9.31 2.76
CA PHE A 125 -14.76 7.98 2.24
C PHE A 125 -13.64 7.35 1.40
N TYR A 126 -12.88 8.17 0.66
CA TYR A 126 -11.72 7.69 -0.06
C TYR A 126 -10.64 7.15 0.89
N SER A 127 -10.44 7.79 2.03
CA SER A 127 -9.53 7.32 3.08
C SER A 127 -9.94 5.96 3.67
N VAL A 128 -11.25 5.75 3.93
CA VAL A 128 -11.80 4.46 4.39
C VAL A 128 -11.50 3.38 3.36
N THR A 129 -11.65 3.72 2.09
CA THR A 129 -11.37 2.82 0.98
C THR A 129 -9.90 2.42 0.90
N MET A 130 -8.99 3.40 1.03
CA MET A 130 -7.55 3.14 1.06
C MET A 130 -7.15 2.23 2.22
N ALA A 131 -7.77 2.41 3.39
CA ALA A 131 -7.51 1.59 4.57
C ALA A 131 -8.07 0.16 4.41
N ALA A 132 -9.29 0.03 3.90
CA ALA A 132 -9.97 -1.24 3.69
C ALA A 132 -9.30 -2.10 2.61
N ARG A 133 -8.52 -1.51 1.69
CA ARG A 133 -7.74 -2.22 0.67
C ARG A 133 -6.78 -3.27 1.25
N ILE A 134 -6.29 -3.09 2.47
CA ILE A 134 -5.42 -4.07 3.15
C ILE A 134 -6.16 -5.40 3.37
N ALA A 135 -7.48 -5.35 3.55
CA ALA A 135 -8.34 -6.52 3.71
C ALA A 135 -8.27 -7.48 2.52
N TYR A 136 -8.14 -6.98 1.30
CA TYR A 136 -8.13 -7.79 0.08
C TYR A 136 -6.96 -8.77 0.05
N SER A 137 -5.75 -8.28 0.31
CA SER A 137 -4.56 -9.13 0.38
C SER A 137 -4.68 -10.17 1.48
N SER A 138 -5.15 -9.77 2.67
CA SER A 138 -5.35 -10.66 3.83
C SER A 138 -6.42 -11.72 3.58
N TYR A 139 -7.51 -11.36 2.90
CA TYR A 139 -8.59 -12.26 2.51
C TYR A 139 -8.06 -13.39 1.62
N ILE A 140 -7.26 -13.05 0.60
CA ILE A 140 -6.67 -14.04 -0.31
C ILE A 140 -5.77 -15.02 0.45
N PHE A 141 -4.93 -14.53 1.36
CA PHE A 141 -4.06 -15.40 2.15
C PHE A 141 -4.83 -16.32 3.10
N SER A 142 -6.01 -15.91 3.58
CA SER A 142 -6.84 -16.74 4.47
C SER A 142 -7.44 -17.99 3.80
N LEU A 143 -7.55 -17.98 2.46
CA LEU A 143 -8.20 -19.04 1.68
C LEU A 143 -7.23 -20.04 1.05
N VAL A 144 -5.94 -19.71 1.05
CA VAL A 144 -4.92 -20.43 0.30
C VAL A 144 -4.03 -21.22 1.27
N GLN A 145 -3.47 -22.34 0.85
CA GLN A 145 -2.47 -23.03 1.67
C GLN A 145 -1.11 -22.31 1.60
N PRO A 146 -0.31 -22.30 2.67
CA PRO A 146 0.98 -21.60 2.72
C PRO A 146 1.94 -21.93 1.57
N ALA A 147 1.92 -23.17 1.06
CA ALA A 147 2.74 -23.61 -0.06
C ALA A 147 2.49 -22.84 -1.37
N ARG A 148 1.36 -22.12 -1.50
CA ARG A 148 0.95 -21.42 -2.72
C ARG A 148 0.85 -19.91 -2.56
N TYR A 149 1.19 -19.35 -1.39
CA TYR A 149 1.07 -17.91 -1.11
C TYR A 149 1.79 -17.04 -2.12
N GLN A 150 3.01 -17.40 -2.50
CA GLN A 150 3.81 -16.59 -3.42
C GLN A 150 3.18 -16.48 -4.81
N ARG A 151 2.72 -17.60 -5.39
CA ARG A 151 2.08 -17.58 -6.73
C ARG A 151 0.77 -16.81 -6.72
N VAL A 152 -0.03 -17.00 -5.67
CA VAL A 152 -1.37 -16.42 -5.57
C VAL A 152 -1.32 -14.93 -5.22
N ALA A 153 -0.35 -14.51 -4.42
CA ALA A 153 -0.01 -13.09 -4.24
C ALA A 153 0.40 -12.43 -5.55
N GLY A 154 1.18 -13.15 -6.39
CA GLY A 154 1.56 -12.69 -7.71
C GLY A 154 0.35 -12.45 -8.62
N TYR A 155 -0.54 -13.45 -8.74
CA TYR A 155 -1.75 -13.33 -9.55
C TYR A 155 -2.67 -12.21 -9.07
N SER A 156 -2.90 -12.09 -7.75
CA SER A 156 -3.78 -11.06 -7.22
C SER A 156 -3.23 -9.65 -7.42
N ARG A 157 -1.92 -9.46 -7.24
CA ARG A 157 -1.27 -8.17 -7.47
C ARG A 157 -1.24 -7.82 -8.96
N ALA A 158 -0.99 -8.79 -9.84
CA ALA A 158 -1.05 -8.60 -11.28
C ALA A 158 -2.47 -8.18 -11.73
N ALA A 159 -3.52 -8.83 -11.23
CA ALA A 159 -4.90 -8.48 -11.55
C ALA A 159 -5.27 -7.06 -11.10
N VAL A 160 -4.85 -6.66 -9.89
CA VAL A 160 -5.04 -5.29 -9.39
C VAL A 160 -4.31 -4.26 -10.25
N LEU A 161 -3.04 -4.52 -10.60
CA LEU A 161 -2.25 -3.62 -11.45
C LEU A 161 -2.83 -3.52 -12.86
N LEU A 162 -3.29 -4.64 -13.41
CA LEU A 162 -3.96 -4.68 -14.71
C LEU A 162 -5.25 -3.87 -14.67
N GLY A 163 -6.02 -3.94 -13.57
CA GLY A 163 -7.23 -3.13 -13.40
C GLY A 163 -6.93 -1.63 -13.42
N VAL A 164 -5.89 -1.19 -12.70
CA VAL A 164 -5.43 0.22 -12.73
C VAL A 164 -4.96 0.63 -14.12
N PHE A 165 -4.17 -0.22 -14.79
CA PHE A 165 -3.70 0.06 -16.16
C PHE A 165 -4.87 0.16 -17.15
N THR A 166 -5.79 -0.82 -17.16
CA THR A 166 -6.99 -0.81 -17.99
C THR A 166 -7.86 0.39 -17.68
N SER A 167 -8.00 0.77 -16.42
CA SER A 167 -8.71 1.97 -15.99
C SER A 167 -8.16 3.24 -16.66
N SER A 168 -6.86 3.47 -16.53
CA SER A 168 -6.20 4.67 -17.06
C SER A 168 -6.21 4.71 -18.60
N VAL A 169 -6.01 3.57 -19.25
CA VAL A 169 -6.10 3.46 -20.73
C VAL A 169 -7.53 3.70 -21.20
N LEU A 170 -8.53 3.06 -20.57
CA LEU A 170 -9.94 3.24 -20.91
C LEU A 170 -10.37 4.70 -20.72
N GLY A 171 -9.96 5.33 -19.61
CA GLY A 171 -10.24 6.73 -19.35
C GLY A 171 -9.62 7.65 -20.41
N GLN A 172 -8.36 7.41 -20.76
CA GLN A 172 -7.68 8.19 -21.79
C GLN A 172 -8.37 8.04 -23.15
N LEU A 173 -8.69 6.81 -23.57
CA LEU A 173 -9.34 6.54 -24.86
C LEU A 173 -10.73 7.19 -24.94
N LEU A 174 -11.53 7.12 -23.88
CA LEU A 174 -12.86 7.75 -23.85
C LEU A 174 -12.79 9.27 -23.98
N VAL A 175 -11.80 9.90 -23.35
CA VAL A 175 -11.62 11.36 -23.41
C VAL A 175 -11.07 11.81 -24.77
N THR A 176 -10.03 11.15 -25.31
CA THR A 176 -9.36 11.61 -26.55
C THR A 176 -10.02 11.11 -27.82
N ALA A 177 -10.36 9.82 -27.91
CA ALA A 177 -10.94 9.23 -29.10
C ALA A 177 -12.48 9.28 -29.08
N GLY A 178 -13.07 9.14 -27.89
CA GLY A 178 -14.53 9.16 -27.71
C GLY A 178 -15.13 10.55 -27.52
N GLY A 179 -14.31 11.59 -27.29
CA GLY A 179 -14.80 12.95 -27.00
C GLY A 179 -15.74 13.03 -25.79
N VAL A 180 -15.66 12.07 -24.88
CA VAL A 180 -16.59 11.94 -23.74
C VAL A 180 -16.27 12.99 -22.69
N SER A 181 -17.29 13.70 -22.20
CA SER A 181 -17.13 14.68 -21.11
C SER A 181 -16.70 14.03 -19.79
N PHE A 182 -16.03 14.79 -18.93
CA PHE A 182 -15.58 14.28 -17.62
C PHE A 182 -16.75 13.84 -16.72
N SER A 183 -17.90 14.52 -16.80
CA SER A 183 -19.13 14.09 -16.12
C SER A 183 -19.55 12.67 -16.53
N THR A 184 -19.65 12.40 -17.83
CA THR A 184 -20.02 11.06 -18.35
C THR A 184 -18.98 10.00 -17.97
N LEU A 185 -17.69 10.35 -17.97
CA LEU A 185 -16.62 9.46 -17.55
C LEU A 185 -16.75 9.04 -16.07
N ASN A 186 -17.18 9.96 -15.20
CA ASN A 186 -17.44 9.66 -13.80
C ASN A 186 -18.69 8.79 -13.60
N TYR A 187 -19.74 8.94 -14.43
CA TYR A 187 -20.87 8.00 -14.44
C TYR A 187 -20.45 6.58 -14.87
N ILE A 188 -19.60 6.45 -15.89
CA ILE A 188 -19.04 5.16 -16.32
C ILE A 188 -18.24 4.53 -15.17
N SER A 189 -17.43 5.32 -14.48
CA SER A 189 -16.66 4.85 -13.32
C SER A 189 -17.57 4.38 -12.18
N LEU A 190 -18.65 5.10 -11.90
CA LEU A 190 -19.66 4.71 -10.91
C LEU A 190 -20.31 3.37 -11.29
N ALA A 191 -20.59 3.11 -12.57
CA ALA A 191 -21.16 1.85 -13.04
C ALA A 191 -20.20 0.66 -12.78
N PHE A 192 -18.91 0.81 -13.10
CA PHE A 192 -17.90 -0.22 -12.78
C PHE A 192 -17.79 -0.48 -11.28
N LEU A 193 -17.82 0.59 -10.47
CA LEU A 193 -17.78 0.48 -9.01
C LEU A 193 -19.02 -0.21 -8.44
N ALA A 194 -20.22 0.14 -8.92
CA ALA A 194 -21.46 -0.51 -8.52
C ALA A 194 -21.44 -2.00 -8.88
N PHE A 195 -20.96 -2.34 -10.09
CA PHE A 195 -20.76 -3.73 -10.49
C PHE A 195 -19.76 -4.46 -9.58
N SER A 196 -18.68 -3.79 -9.17
CA SER A 196 -17.71 -4.37 -8.24
C SER A 196 -18.32 -4.66 -6.85
N VAL A 197 -19.24 -3.82 -6.37
CA VAL A 197 -20.00 -4.07 -5.13
C VAL A 197 -20.90 -5.29 -5.28
N VAL A 198 -21.59 -5.43 -6.41
CA VAL A 198 -22.39 -6.64 -6.70
C VAL A 198 -21.50 -7.88 -6.65
N LEU A 199 -20.33 -7.85 -7.26
CA LEU A 199 -19.35 -8.95 -7.17
C LEU A 199 -18.89 -9.20 -5.73
N ALA A 200 -18.72 -8.15 -4.91
CA ALA A 200 -18.35 -8.29 -3.52
C ALA A 200 -19.41 -9.03 -2.68
N LEU A 201 -20.70 -8.86 -3.00
CA LEU A 201 -21.80 -9.54 -2.30
C LEU A 201 -21.77 -11.07 -2.51
N PHE A 202 -21.29 -11.53 -3.67
CA PHE A 202 -21.16 -12.95 -3.97
C PHE A 202 -19.86 -13.58 -3.46
N LEU A 203 -18.99 -12.81 -2.78
CA LEU A 203 -17.78 -13.35 -2.16
C LEU A 203 -18.12 -14.33 -1.04
N LYS A 204 -17.57 -15.55 -1.11
CA LYS A 204 -17.71 -16.56 -0.04
C LYS A 204 -17.14 -16.01 1.27
N ARG A 205 -17.86 -16.13 2.38
CA ARG A 205 -17.33 -15.74 3.69
C ARG A 205 -16.30 -16.78 4.16
N PRO A 206 -15.01 -16.41 4.39
CA PRO A 206 -14.00 -17.34 4.85
C PRO A 206 -14.31 -17.76 6.29
N LYS A 207 -14.26 -19.08 6.55
CA LYS A 207 -14.54 -19.65 7.88
C LYS A 207 -13.35 -19.55 8.85
N ARG A 208 -12.13 -19.29 8.36
CA ARG A 208 -10.89 -19.19 9.14
C ARG A 208 -10.37 -17.74 9.18
N SER A 209 -10.00 -17.25 10.36
CA SER A 209 -9.21 -16.02 10.53
C SER A 209 -7.74 -16.36 10.76
N LEU A 210 -6.83 -15.55 10.23
CA LEU A 210 -5.39 -15.83 10.19
C LEU A 210 -4.71 -15.71 11.56
N PHE A 211 -5.22 -14.84 12.43
CA PHE A 211 -4.63 -14.54 13.75
C PHE A 211 -5.46 -15.03 14.95
N PHE A 212 -6.79 -14.93 14.89
CA PHE A 212 -7.63 -15.03 16.08
C PHE A 212 -8.26 -16.40 16.36
N ASN A 213 -8.22 -17.34 15.42
CA ASN A 213 -8.94 -18.63 15.56
C ASN A 213 -8.05 -19.87 15.35
N ARG A 214 -6.74 -19.76 15.59
CA ARG A 214 -5.82 -20.92 15.57
C ARG A 214 -6.04 -21.88 16.75
N GLY A 215 -6.70 -21.43 17.81
CA GLY A 215 -6.87 -22.19 19.06
C GLY A 215 -7.92 -23.32 19.04
N ALA A 216 -8.75 -23.44 18.00
CA ALA A 216 -9.80 -24.46 17.96
C ALA A 216 -9.44 -25.72 17.16
N ALA A 217 -8.36 -25.71 16.37
CA ALA A 217 -8.07 -26.77 15.40
C ALA A 217 -6.64 -27.36 15.52
N GLY A 218 -5.92 -27.09 16.61
CA GLY A 218 -4.51 -27.48 16.73
C GLY A 218 -4.03 -27.87 18.12
N ARG A 219 -4.92 -28.23 19.05
CA ARG A 219 -4.51 -28.87 20.31
C ARG A 219 -5.08 -30.28 20.36
N GLU A 220 -4.21 -31.24 20.05
CA GLU A 220 -4.27 -32.56 20.70
C GLU A 220 -4.47 -32.37 22.21
N PRO A 221 -5.28 -33.22 22.87
CA PRO A 221 -5.73 -33.00 24.24
C PRO A 221 -4.60 -33.26 25.23
N SER A 222 -3.80 -32.24 25.54
CA SER A 222 -2.99 -32.26 26.76
C SER A 222 -3.88 -31.99 27.96
N ALA A 223 -3.89 -32.96 28.87
CA ALA A 223 -4.86 -33.22 29.94
C ALA A 223 -4.98 -32.17 31.06
N SER A 224 -4.65 -30.90 30.85
CA SER A 224 -4.71 -29.85 31.88
C SER A 224 -5.88 -28.88 31.77
N ALA A 225 -6.62 -28.87 30.65
CA ALA A 225 -7.79 -28.01 30.47
C ALA A 225 -9.11 -28.60 30.98
N SER A 226 -9.16 -29.93 31.16
CA SER A 226 -10.41 -30.65 31.49
C SER A 226 -10.83 -30.52 32.96
N GLU A 227 -9.94 -30.13 33.86
CA GLU A 227 -10.26 -29.99 35.30
C GLU A 227 -10.87 -28.62 35.64
N LEU A 228 -10.44 -27.56 34.96
CA LEU A 228 -10.93 -26.20 35.24
C LEU A 228 -12.33 -25.94 34.66
N GLU A 229 -12.70 -26.67 33.59
CA GLU A 229 -14.01 -26.56 32.95
C GLU A 229 -15.13 -27.26 33.74
N ARG A 230 -14.77 -28.17 34.67
CA ARG A 230 -15.72 -28.88 35.53
C ARG A 230 -16.22 -28.07 36.73
N MET A 231 -15.61 -26.92 37.06
CA MET A 231 -15.92 -26.22 38.31
C MET A 231 -16.90 -25.04 38.20
N ASN A 232 -17.30 -24.53 37.03
CA ASN A 232 -18.34 -23.50 37.00
C ASN A 232 -19.02 -23.28 35.63
N PRO A 233 -20.26 -23.78 35.40
CA PRO A 233 -20.95 -23.63 34.12
C PRO A 233 -21.61 -22.25 33.89
N GLY A 234 -21.46 -21.28 34.80
CA GLY A 234 -22.18 -20.00 34.74
C GLY A 234 -21.42 -18.74 34.30
N ALA A 235 -20.07 -18.73 34.32
CA ALA A 235 -19.28 -17.49 34.19
C ALA A 235 -18.34 -17.43 32.96
N GLY A 236 -18.26 -18.51 32.18
CA GLY A 236 -17.22 -18.72 31.15
C GLY A 236 -17.21 -17.71 29.99
N GLY A 237 -18.33 -17.03 29.73
CA GLY A 237 -18.44 -16.09 28.61
C GLY A 237 -17.71 -14.75 28.81
N LYS A 238 -17.68 -14.23 30.05
CA LYS A 238 -17.02 -12.95 30.37
C LYS A 238 -15.55 -13.17 30.74
N LEU A 239 -15.27 -14.19 31.55
CA LEU A 239 -13.90 -14.52 31.95
C LEU A 239 -13.06 -15.02 30.76
N GLY A 240 -13.64 -15.84 29.87
CA GLY A 240 -12.96 -16.27 28.64
C GLY A 240 -12.70 -15.13 27.64
N ARG A 241 -13.53 -14.09 27.62
CA ARG A 241 -13.30 -12.87 26.84
C ARG A 241 -12.21 -11.99 27.44
N ALA A 242 -12.22 -11.82 28.77
CA ALA A 242 -11.19 -11.07 29.50
C ALA A 242 -9.81 -11.75 29.40
N LEU A 243 -9.75 -13.07 29.55
CA LEU A 243 -8.51 -13.85 29.40
C LEU A 243 -7.98 -13.82 27.96
N ARG A 244 -8.85 -13.85 26.94
CA ARG A 244 -8.44 -13.64 25.54
C ARG A 244 -7.93 -12.23 25.29
N ALA A 245 -8.56 -11.21 25.88
CA ALA A 245 -8.11 -9.82 25.75
C ALA A 245 -6.75 -9.62 26.45
N ALA A 246 -6.58 -10.11 27.68
CA ALA A 246 -5.32 -10.04 28.42
C ALA A 246 -4.20 -10.83 27.75
N CYS A 247 -4.48 -12.04 27.25
CA CYS A 247 -3.52 -12.83 26.47
C CYS A 247 -3.15 -12.14 25.15
N ARG A 248 -4.12 -11.50 24.47
CA ARG A 248 -3.90 -10.72 23.26
C ARG A 248 -3.01 -9.51 23.53
N ASP A 249 -3.27 -8.77 24.59
CA ASP A 249 -2.49 -7.58 24.95
C ASP A 249 -1.07 -7.99 25.35
N TRP A 250 -0.90 -9.16 25.99
CA TRP A 250 0.41 -9.73 26.31
C TRP A 250 1.18 -10.22 25.06
N VAL A 251 0.51 -10.85 24.10
CA VAL A 251 1.12 -11.26 22.82
C VAL A 251 1.50 -10.04 21.99
N LEU A 252 0.63 -9.02 21.90
CA LEU A 252 0.92 -7.80 21.15
C LEU A 252 2.07 -7.02 21.81
N ALA A 253 2.05 -6.88 23.13
CA ALA A 253 3.13 -6.24 23.88
C ALA A 253 4.46 -6.99 23.73
N ARG A 254 4.43 -8.33 23.71
CA ARG A 254 5.59 -9.17 23.43
C ARG A 254 6.11 -8.96 22.01
N MET A 255 5.23 -8.98 21.00
CA MET A 255 5.62 -8.74 19.61
C MET A 255 6.16 -7.32 19.38
N LEU A 256 5.61 -6.31 20.07
CA LEU A 256 6.12 -4.93 20.04
C LEU A 256 7.50 -4.81 20.72
N ARG A 257 7.74 -5.58 21.78
CA ARG A 257 9.05 -5.65 22.45
C ARG A 257 10.08 -6.34 21.56
N GLU A 258 9.75 -7.50 20.99
CA GLU A 258 10.57 -8.24 20.02
C GLU A 258 10.82 -7.42 18.74
N LEU A 259 9.86 -6.59 18.34
CA LEU A 259 10.01 -5.61 17.26
C LEU A 259 11.03 -4.53 17.62
N GLY A 260 10.94 -3.96 18.82
CA GLY A 260 11.90 -2.98 19.33
C GLY A 260 13.33 -3.53 19.31
N ASP A 261 13.51 -4.78 19.74
CA ASP A 261 14.80 -5.46 19.71
C ASP A 261 15.27 -5.77 18.28
N SER A 262 14.37 -6.17 17.39
CA SER A 262 14.68 -6.42 15.97
C SER A 262 15.09 -5.14 15.23
N LEU A 263 14.45 -4.00 15.53
CA LEU A 263 14.78 -2.68 14.98
C LEU A 263 16.14 -2.14 15.44
N ARG A 264 16.79 -2.77 16.45
CA ARG A 264 18.19 -2.45 16.81
C ARG A 264 19.18 -2.89 15.74
N ARG A 265 18.81 -3.81 14.84
CA ARG A 265 19.66 -4.23 13.72
C ARG A 265 19.86 -3.06 12.74
N PRO A 266 21.11 -2.65 12.45
CA PRO A 266 21.37 -1.41 11.70
C PRO A 266 20.82 -1.44 10.28
N GLN A 267 20.85 -2.59 9.61
CA GLN A 267 20.30 -2.74 8.26
C GLN A 267 18.77 -2.69 8.24
N LEU A 268 18.10 -3.35 9.18
CA LEU A 268 16.64 -3.32 9.26
C LEU A 268 16.15 -1.89 9.57
N ARG A 269 16.81 -1.21 10.50
CA ARG A 269 16.51 0.20 10.83
C ARG A 269 16.68 1.11 9.62
N LEU A 270 17.73 0.93 8.83
CA LEU A 270 17.98 1.73 7.62
C LEU A 270 16.84 1.59 6.60
N TRP A 271 16.49 0.35 6.24
CA TRP A 271 15.42 0.07 5.27
C TRP A 271 14.04 0.50 5.78
N SER A 272 13.78 0.28 7.06
CA SER A 272 12.54 0.69 7.71
C SER A 272 12.36 2.21 7.71
N LEU A 273 13.41 2.94 8.12
CA LEU A 273 13.37 4.40 8.15
C LEU A 273 13.24 4.99 6.74
N TRP A 274 14.02 4.47 5.78
CA TRP A 274 13.91 4.87 4.38
C TRP A 274 12.49 4.64 3.85
N TRP A 275 11.89 3.47 4.14
CA TRP A 275 10.52 3.16 3.73
C TRP A 275 9.53 4.21 4.23
N VAL A 276 9.63 4.59 5.50
CA VAL A 276 8.73 5.56 6.14
C VAL A 276 8.78 6.90 5.41
N PHE A 277 9.98 7.48 5.25
CA PHE A 277 10.13 8.80 4.62
C PHE A 277 9.82 8.76 3.12
N ASN A 278 10.33 7.77 2.39
CA ASN A 278 10.13 7.69 0.95
C ASN A 278 8.66 7.38 0.59
N SER A 279 7.96 6.57 1.40
CA SER A 279 6.52 6.35 1.20
C SER A 279 5.71 7.62 1.48
N ALA A 280 6.07 8.39 2.52
CA ALA A 280 5.41 9.66 2.79
C ALA A 280 5.57 10.63 1.60
N GLY A 281 6.80 10.83 1.11
CA GLY A 281 7.08 11.68 -0.04
C GLY A 281 6.40 11.20 -1.33
N TYR A 282 6.43 9.89 -1.61
CA TYR A 282 5.74 9.31 -2.75
C TYR A 282 4.23 9.60 -2.76
N TYR A 283 3.54 9.37 -1.64
CA TYR A 283 2.10 9.62 -1.58
C TYR A 283 1.77 11.10 -1.67
N LEU A 284 2.59 11.99 -1.11
CA LEU A 284 2.40 13.44 -1.29
C LEU A 284 2.49 13.83 -2.77
N VAL A 285 3.54 13.39 -3.48
CA VAL A 285 3.64 13.65 -4.93
C VAL A 285 2.42 13.10 -5.66
N VAL A 286 1.99 11.86 -5.38
CA VAL A 286 0.82 11.26 -6.04
C VAL A 286 -0.48 12.01 -5.75
N TYR A 287 -0.68 12.57 -4.55
CA TYR A 287 -1.89 13.31 -4.21
C TYR A 287 -1.97 14.67 -4.92
N TYR A 288 -0.82 15.35 -5.09
CA TYR A 288 -0.78 16.71 -5.65
C TYR A 288 -0.40 16.77 -7.15
N VAL A 289 0.07 15.68 -7.76
CA VAL A 289 0.57 15.70 -9.15
C VAL A 289 -0.51 16.07 -10.17
N HIS A 290 -1.75 15.61 -10.00
CA HIS A 290 -2.84 15.95 -10.92
C HIS A 290 -3.22 17.44 -10.83
N ILE A 291 -3.06 18.06 -9.64
CA ILE A 291 -3.22 19.50 -9.43
C ILE A 291 -2.08 20.25 -10.11
N LEU A 292 -0.84 19.81 -9.92
CA LEU A 292 0.33 20.37 -10.58
C LEU A 292 0.19 20.35 -12.11
N TRP A 293 -0.26 19.24 -12.69
CA TRP A 293 -0.45 19.15 -14.15
C TRP A 293 -1.52 20.13 -14.65
N ASN A 294 -2.56 20.38 -13.85
CA ASN A 294 -3.56 21.38 -14.18
C ASN A 294 -3.04 22.82 -14.04
N GLU A 295 -2.08 23.08 -13.15
CA GLU A 295 -1.38 24.38 -13.09
C GLU A 295 -0.55 24.61 -14.35
N VAL A 296 0.23 23.60 -14.76
CA VAL A 296 1.13 23.69 -15.91
C VAL A 296 0.36 23.77 -17.23
N ASN A 297 -0.70 22.96 -17.37
CA ASN A 297 -1.56 22.97 -18.54
C ASN A 297 -3.04 23.04 -18.11
N PRO A 298 -3.57 24.26 -17.89
CA PRO A 298 -4.97 24.46 -17.53
C PRO A 298 -5.88 23.78 -18.53
N THR A 299 -6.91 23.11 -18.03
CA THR A 299 -7.89 22.41 -18.85
C THR A 299 -8.81 23.38 -19.56
N THR A 300 -8.35 23.92 -20.70
CA THR A 300 -9.17 24.66 -21.67
C THR A 300 -9.85 23.72 -22.66
N ASP A 301 -9.14 22.68 -23.12
CA ASP A 301 -9.66 21.63 -24.00
C ASP A 301 -9.50 20.24 -23.39
N SER A 302 -10.62 19.53 -23.17
CA SER A 302 -10.64 18.17 -22.60
C SER A 302 -9.82 17.17 -23.44
N ALA A 303 -9.79 17.36 -24.76
CA ALA A 303 -9.10 16.48 -25.70
C ALA A 303 -7.56 16.55 -25.63
N ARG A 304 -6.99 17.56 -24.96
CA ARG A 304 -5.53 17.74 -24.83
C ARG A 304 -4.98 17.27 -23.47
N VAL A 305 -5.81 16.62 -22.65
CA VAL A 305 -5.41 16.11 -21.33
C VAL A 305 -4.93 14.66 -21.43
N TYR A 306 -3.66 14.41 -21.11
CA TYR A 306 -3.02 13.09 -21.21
C TYR A 306 -2.72 12.45 -19.84
N ASN A 307 -3.45 12.84 -18.80
CA ASN A 307 -3.25 12.34 -17.43
C ASN A 307 -3.42 10.82 -17.34
N GLY A 308 -4.43 10.25 -18.01
CA GLY A 308 -4.64 8.81 -18.06
C GLY A 308 -3.49 8.07 -18.74
N ALA A 309 -2.93 8.63 -19.83
CA ALA A 309 -1.74 8.06 -20.48
C ALA A 309 -0.52 8.06 -19.54
N ALA A 310 -0.28 9.15 -18.82
CA ALA A 310 0.82 9.25 -17.85
C ALA A 310 0.66 8.27 -16.67
N ASP A 311 -0.56 8.10 -16.16
CA ASP A 311 -0.87 7.11 -15.12
C ASP A 311 -0.70 5.67 -15.62
N ALA A 312 -1.10 5.37 -16.86
CA ALA A 312 -0.92 4.07 -17.47
C ALA A 312 0.57 3.75 -17.69
N ALA A 313 1.32 4.69 -18.29
CA ALA A 313 2.76 4.55 -18.53
C ALA A 313 3.54 4.38 -17.22
N SER A 314 3.20 5.16 -16.18
CA SER A 314 3.85 5.06 -14.88
C SER A 314 3.50 3.77 -14.14
N THR A 315 2.29 3.23 -14.32
CA THR A 315 1.90 1.90 -13.81
C THR A 315 2.69 0.79 -14.51
N LEU A 316 2.80 0.85 -15.84
CA LEU A 316 3.55 -0.12 -16.63
C LEU A 316 5.04 -0.10 -16.27
N LEU A 317 5.67 1.09 -16.24
CA LEU A 317 7.06 1.23 -15.85
C LEU A 317 7.28 0.73 -14.42
N GLY A 318 6.38 1.05 -13.50
CA GLY A 318 6.44 0.55 -12.12
C GLY A 318 6.40 -0.98 -12.03
N ALA A 319 5.62 -1.64 -12.88
CA ALA A 319 5.59 -3.09 -12.96
C ALA A 319 6.92 -3.67 -13.49
N ILE A 320 7.46 -3.08 -14.57
CA ILE A 320 8.75 -3.47 -15.17
C ILE A 320 9.88 -3.32 -14.15
N THR A 321 9.97 -2.16 -13.48
CA THR A 321 11.04 -1.90 -12.51
C THR A 321 10.91 -2.77 -11.26
N SER A 322 9.68 -3.03 -10.77
CA SER A 322 9.46 -3.98 -9.68
C SER A 322 9.90 -5.40 -10.04
N PHE A 323 9.64 -5.82 -11.27
CA PHE A 323 10.10 -7.12 -11.77
C PHE A 323 11.63 -7.15 -11.87
N ALA A 324 12.24 -6.11 -12.45
CA ALA A 324 13.69 -5.98 -12.58
C ALA A 324 14.41 -6.02 -11.22
N ALA A 325 13.83 -5.39 -10.18
CA ALA A 325 14.35 -5.44 -8.81
C ALA A 325 14.52 -6.87 -8.27
N GLY A 326 13.69 -7.82 -8.70
CA GLY A 326 13.78 -9.22 -8.30
C GLY A 326 15.03 -9.95 -8.80
N PHE A 327 15.68 -9.45 -9.86
CA PHE A 327 16.88 -10.05 -10.45
C PHE A 327 18.18 -9.43 -9.91
N VAL A 328 18.08 -8.36 -9.13
CA VAL A 328 19.24 -7.63 -8.60
C VAL A 328 19.89 -8.45 -7.48
N LYS A 329 21.04 -9.07 -7.79
CA LYS A 329 21.87 -9.81 -6.82
C LYS A 329 23.08 -8.97 -6.44
N ILE A 330 22.94 -8.14 -5.42
CA ILE A 330 24.02 -7.26 -4.92
C ILE A 330 24.38 -7.65 -3.48
N ARG A 331 25.65 -7.40 -3.08
CA ARG A 331 26.07 -7.44 -1.67
C ARG A 331 25.41 -6.29 -0.88
N TRP A 332 24.19 -6.52 -0.42
CA TRP A 332 23.33 -5.52 0.22
C TRP A 332 23.96 -4.83 1.44
N ALA A 333 24.83 -5.53 2.18
CA ALA A 333 25.51 -4.96 3.33
C ALA A 333 26.42 -3.75 3.00
N ARG A 334 27.00 -3.73 1.79
CA ARG A 334 27.91 -2.64 1.34
C ARG A 334 27.20 -1.63 0.45
N TRP A 335 26.36 -2.10 -0.47
CA TRP A 335 25.80 -1.26 -1.53
C TRP A 335 24.42 -0.68 -1.24
N SER A 336 23.72 -1.12 -0.18
CA SER A 336 22.38 -0.61 0.15
C SER A 336 22.38 0.91 0.37
N LYS A 337 23.37 1.45 1.07
CA LYS A 337 23.49 2.90 1.32
C LYS A 337 23.64 3.69 0.03
N LEU A 338 24.54 3.25 -0.86
CA LEU A 338 24.80 3.90 -2.14
C LEU A 338 23.58 3.83 -3.07
N LEU A 339 22.92 2.66 -3.13
CA LEU A 339 21.70 2.49 -3.91
C LEU A 339 20.57 3.40 -3.41
N ILE A 340 20.33 3.39 -2.10
CA ILE A 340 19.31 4.25 -1.46
C ILE A 340 19.62 5.72 -1.76
N ALA A 341 20.87 6.14 -1.56
CA ALA A 341 21.30 7.51 -1.80
C ALA A 341 21.11 7.92 -3.27
N GLY A 342 21.59 7.10 -4.21
CA GLY A 342 21.49 7.39 -5.64
C GLY A 342 20.05 7.49 -6.12
N VAL A 343 19.21 6.50 -5.79
CA VAL A 343 17.80 6.51 -6.21
C VAL A 343 17.03 7.65 -5.53
N THR A 344 17.26 7.91 -4.24
CA THR A 344 16.58 9.02 -3.54
C THR A 344 17.02 10.37 -4.11
N ALA A 345 18.29 10.53 -4.48
CA ALA A 345 18.78 11.73 -5.17
C ALA A 345 18.14 11.89 -6.55
N THR A 346 18.00 10.81 -7.32
CA THR A 346 17.26 10.82 -8.59
C THR A 346 15.79 11.21 -8.38
N GLN A 347 15.12 10.63 -7.38
CA GLN A 347 13.73 10.99 -7.05
C GLN A 347 13.61 12.47 -6.65
N ALA A 348 14.53 12.98 -5.83
CA ALA A 348 14.55 14.39 -5.44
C ALA A 348 14.77 15.31 -6.65
N GLY A 349 15.70 14.97 -7.54
CA GLY A 349 15.93 15.71 -8.79
C GLY A 349 14.72 15.71 -9.72
N LEU A 350 13.98 14.59 -9.80
CA LEU A 350 12.73 14.51 -10.57
C LEU A 350 11.62 15.36 -9.96
N VAL A 351 11.49 15.41 -8.63
CA VAL A 351 10.53 16.28 -7.94
C VAL A 351 10.90 17.76 -8.13
N PHE A 352 12.18 18.09 -8.09
CA PHE A 352 12.65 19.44 -8.41
C PHE A 352 12.38 19.83 -9.86
N LEU A 353 12.54 18.88 -10.79
CA LEU A 353 12.18 19.11 -12.19
C LEU A 353 10.68 19.41 -12.34
N LEU A 354 9.83 18.65 -11.64
CA LEU A 354 8.39 18.87 -11.57
C LEU A 354 8.01 20.23 -10.97
N SER A 355 8.77 20.72 -9.97
CA SER A 355 8.50 22.01 -9.34
C SER A 355 8.91 23.19 -10.22
N ARG A 356 10.00 23.05 -10.98
CA ARG A 356 10.55 24.10 -11.87
C ARG A 356 9.78 24.28 -13.18
N THR A 357 9.05 23.27 -13.63
CA THR A 357 8.25 23.33 -14.86
C THR A 357 7.05 24.27 -14.69
N ARG A 358 7.24 25.56 -15.01
CA ARG A 358 6.20 26.62 -14.92
C ARG A 358 5.40 26.85 -16.20
N HIS A 359 5.88 26.39 -17.36
CA HIS A 359 5.30 26.72 -18.67
C HIS A 359 4.60 25.51 -19.31
N ALA A 360 3.43 25.74 -19.89
CA ALA A 360 2.60 24.76 -20.59
C ALA A 360 3.33 24.03 -21.73
N SER A 361 4.36 24.65 -22.32
CA SER A 361 5.20 24.06 -23.37
C SER A 361 5.98 22.81 -22.95
N HIS A 362 6.06 22.52 -21.64
CA HIS A 362 6.83 21.39 -21.10
C HIS A 362 5.99 20.38 -20.30
N ILE A 363 4.68 20.28 -20.51
CA ILE A 363 3.84 19.25 -19.82
C ILE A 363 4.35 17.82 -20.05
N TRP A 364 4.90 17.53 -21.24
CA TRP A 364 5.51 16.23 -21.55
C TRP A 364 6.71 15.91 -20.65
N LEU A 365 7.48 16.93 -20.25
CA LEU A 365 8.58 16.78 -19.30
C LEU A 365 8.04 16.46 -17.91
N CYS A 366 6.92 17.07 -17.49
CA CYS A 366 6.25 16.73 -16.24
C CYS A 366 5.75 15.29 -16.23
N TYR A 367 5.11 14.85 -17.30
CA TYR A 367 4.64 13.47 -17.43
C TYR A 367 5.81 12.48 -17.39
N ALA A 368 6.87 12.73 -18.16
CA ALA A 368 8.07 11.89 -18.15
C ALA A 368 8.73 11.83 -16.77
N ALA A 369 8.86 12.98 -16.09
CA ALA A 369 9.44 13.04 -14.76
C ALA A 369 8.62 12.26 -13.73
N PHE A 370 7.29 12.38 -13.77
CA PHE A 370 6.39 11.59 -12.91
C PHE A 370 6.48 10.09 -13.18
N VAL A 371 6.51 9.69 -14.46
CA VAL A 371 6.65 8.28 -14.87
C VAL A 371 7.95 7.69 -14.30
N LEU A 372 9.08 8.38 -14.47
CA LEU A 372 10.38 7.97 -13.92
C LEU A 372 10.41 7.97 -12.39
N PHE A 373 9.76 8.95 -11.75
CA PHE A 373 9.66 9.04 -10.29
C PHE A 373 8.88 7.84 -9.72
N ARG A 374 7.74 7.49 -10.32
CA ARG A 374 6.95 6.33 -9.91
C ARG A 374 7.69 5.03 -10.18
N GLY A 375 8.37 4.92 -11.33
CA GLY A 375 9.19 3.75 -11.69
C GLY A 375 10.33 3.50 -10.70
N SER A 376 11.08 4.55 -10.34
CA SER A 376 12.18 4.47 -9.37
C SER A 376 11.71 4.16 -7.95
N TYR A 377 10.57 4.72 -7.52
CA TYR A 377 9.92 4.34 -6.26
C TYR A 377 9.58 2.85 -6.22
N GLN A 378 8.91 2.33 -7.26
CA GLN A 378 8.47 0.93 -7.32
C GLN A 378 9.65 -0.06 -7.34
N PHE A 379 10.77 0.31 -7.97
CA PHE A 379 12.02 -0.44 -7.91
C PHE A 379 12.52 -0.58 -6.47
N LEU A 380 12.71 0.55 -5.77
CA LEU A 380 13.37 0.55 -4.48
C LEU A 380 12.47 0.03 -3.36
N VAL A 381 11.15 0.25 -3.43
CA VAL A 381 10.19 -0.32 -2.46
C VAL A 381 10.13 -1.85 -2.56
N THR A 382 10.28 -2.42 -3.76
CA THR A 382 10.33 -3.88 -3.94
C THR A 382 11.57 -4.47 -3.27
N ILE A 383 12.73 -3.83 -3.43
CA ILE A 383 13.97 -4.21 -2.76
C ILE A 383 13.83 -4.08 -1.24
N ALA A 384 13.31 -2.95 -0.76
CA ALA A 384 13.11 -2.72 0.67
C ALA A 384 12.18 -3.76 1.30
N THR A 385 11.10 -4.14 0.62
CA THR A 385 10.18 -5.20 1.05
C THR A 385 10.93 -6.51 1.23
N PHE A 386 11.75 -6.88 0.24
CA PHE A 386 12.54 -8.12 0.28
C PHE A 386 13.57 -8.11 1.44
N GLN A 387 14.29 -7.01 1.63
CA GLN A 387 15.31 -6.89 2.68
C GLN A 387 14.71 -6.94 4.09
N ILE A 388 13.56 -6.27 4.29
CA ILE A 388 12.83 -6.29 5.55
C ILE A 388 12.29 -7.71 5.82
N ALA A 389 11.69 -8.34 4.81
CA ALA A 389 11.12 -9.68 4.95
C ALA A 389 12.18 -10.76 5.21
N ALA A 390 13.36 -10.67 4.58
CA ALA A 390 14.46 -11.62 4.79
C ALA A 390 15.10 -11.49 6.19
N SER A 391 14.96 -10.34 6.84
CA SER A 391 15.60 -10.04 8.13
C SER A 391 14.75 -10.41 9.35
N LEU A 392 13.49 -10.82 9.14
CA LEU A 392 12.46 -10.97 10.17
C LEU A 392 11.76 -12.33 10.09
N SER A 393 11.14 -12.75 11.21
CA SER A 393 10.18 -13.85 11.19
C SER A 393 8.90 -13.43 10.45
N LYS A 394 8.14 -14.41 9.93
CA LYS A 394 6.90 -14.15 9.17
C LYS A 394 5.88 -13.30 9.94
N GLU A 395 5.80 -13.48 11.27
CA GLU A 395 4.83 -12.80 12.13
C GLU A 395 5.25 -11.36 12.44
N LEU A 396 6.55 -11.12 12.67
CA LEU A 396 7.12 -9.78 12.85
C LEU A 396 7.10 -8.96 11.54
N CYS A 397 7.18 -9.62 10.39
CA CYS A 397 7.21 -8.98 9.09
C CYS A 397 5.92 -8.17 8.79
N ALA A 398 4.75 -8.76 9.04
CA ALA A 398 3.47 -8.07 8.87
C ALA A 398 3.34 -6.87 9.82
N LEU A 399 3.79 -7.03 11.07
CA LEU A 399 3.78 -5.96 12.06
C LEU A 399 4.70 -4.80 11.66
N VAL A 400 5.92 -5.08 11.18
CA VAL A 400 6.86 -4.05 10.71
C VAL A 400 6.27 -3.25 9.54
N PHE A 401 5.68 -3.91 8.56
CA PHE A 401 5.06 -3.19 7.44
C PHE A 401 3.88 -2.32 7.89
N GLY A 402 3.07 -2.80 8.83
CA GLY A 402 1.98 -2.03 9.43
C GLY A 402 2.48 -0.79 10.19
N VAL A 403 3.49 -0.96 11.05
CA VAL A 403 4.10 0.14 11.81
C VAL A 403 4.78 1.15 10.89
N ASN A 404 5.48 0.70 9.86
CA ASN A 404 6.11 1.59 8.87
C ASN A 404 5.07 2.37 8.08
N ALA A 405 3.97 1.74 7.67
CA ALA A 405 2.87 2.43 6.99
C ALA A 405 2.19 3.44 7.90
N PHE A 406 2.04 3.13 9.20
CA PHE A 406 1.50 4.05 10.20
C PHE A 406 2.40 5.27 10.40
N PHE A 407 3.70 5.08 10.62
CA PHE A 407 4.64 6.21 10.73
C PHE A 407 4.75 7.01 9.43
N ALA A 408 4.74 6.37 8.25
CA ALA A 408 4.71 7.07 6.98
C ALA A 408 3.45 7.95 6.86
N THR A 409 2.34 7.48 7.43
CA THR A 409 1.09 8.23 7.49
C THR A 409 1.19 9.43 8.42
N ILE A 410 1.77 9.28 9.60
CA ILE A 410 2.03 10.42 10.50
C ILE A 410 2.90 11.47 9.79
N VAL A 411 4.00 11.05 9.18
CA VAL A 411 4.94 11.97 8.50
C VAL A 411 4.24 12.75 7.39
N LYS A 412 3.52 12.07 6.47
CA LYS A 412 2.81 12.77 5.39
C LYS A 412 1.71 13.70 5.92
N THR A 413 1.03 13.32 7.00
CA THR A 413 -0.01 14.13 7.63
C THR A 413 0.56 15.40 8.27
N VAL A 414 1.70 15.29 8.96
CA VAL A 414 2.41 16.45 9.53
C VAL A 414 2.89 17.39 8.43
N ILE A 415 3.49 16.85 7.37
CA ILE A 415 3.94 17.67 6.24
C ILE A 415 2.75 18.38 5.58
N THR A 416 1.65 17.66 5.34
CA THR A 416 0.44 18.24 4.75
C THR A 416 -0.10 19.39 5.61
N PHE A 417 -0.11 19.21 6.94
CA PHE A 417 -0.55 20.25 7.86
C PHE A 417 0.32 21.49 7.83
N ILE A 418 1.65 21.33 7.80
CA ILE A 418 2.57 22.46 7.79
C ILE A 418 2.52 23.19 6.43
N VAL A 419 2.58 22.44 5.33
CA VAL A 419 2.88 22.98 4.00
C VAL A 419 1.61 23.28 3.19
N SER A 420 0.63 22.39 3.21
CA SER A 420 -0.49 22.42 2.27
C SER A 420 -1.80 22.96 2.87
N ASP A 421 -2.07 22.68 4.15
CA ASP A 421 -3.31 23.10 4.81
C ASP A 421 -3.37 24.64 4.96
N ILE A 422 -4.56 25.22 4.78
CA ILE A 422 -4.80 26.65 4.99
C ILE A 422 -4.54 27.09 6.44
N ARG A 423 -4.64 26.16 7.41
CA ARG A 423 -4.30 26.40 8.82
C ARG A 423 -2.78 26.39 9.10
N GLY A 424 -1.99 25.89 8.14
CA GLY A 424 -0.54 25.93 8.14
C GLY A 424 -0.03 27.09 7.29
N LEU A 425 0.90 26.80 6.37
CA LEU A 425 1.46 27.78 5.43
C LEU A 425 0.56 28.02 4.21
N GLY A 426 -0.37 27.10 3.90
CA GLY A 426 -1.31 27.26 2.79
C GLY A 426 -0.64 27.45 1.42
N LEU A 427 0.54 26.88 1.20
CA LEU A 427 1.35 27.20 0.02
C LEU A 427 0.71 26.70 -1.28
N PRO A 428 0.90 27.39 -2.41
CA PRO A 428 0.54 26.87 -3.73
C PRO A 428 1.41 25.66 -4.10
N VAL A 429 0.88 24.73 -4.92
CA VAL A 429 1.49 23.42 -5.20
C VAL A 429 2.95 23.49 -5.65
N HIS A 430 3.32 24.50 -6.46
CA HIS A 430 4.71 24.74 -6.84
C HIS A 430 5.64 25.02 -5.64
N GLN A 431 5.22 25.88 -4.71
CA GLN A 431 6.00 26.21 -3.52
C GLN A 431 6.02 25.04 -2.53
N GLN A 432 4.95 24.26 -2.44
CA GLN A 432 4.94 23.03 -1.64
C GLN A 432 6.05 22.07 -2.09
N ASN A 433 6.18 21.82 -3.39
CA ASN A 433 7.21 20.93 -3.93
C ASN A 433 8.63 21.49 -3.77
N GLU A 434 8.82 22.81 -3.88
CA GLU A 434 10.13 23.46 -3.64
C GLU A 434 10.53 23.42 -2.15
N GLU A 435 9.61 23.69 -1.22
CA GLU A 435 9.90 23.63 0.22
C GLU A 435 10.11 22.20 0.72
N LEU A 436 9.31 21.23 0.23
CA LEU A 436 9.55 19.81 0.51
C LEU A 436 10.94 19.37 0.01
N HIS A 437 11.38 19.88 -1.14
CA HIS A 437 12.72 19.61 -1.67
C HIS A 437 13.80 20.25 -0.80
N GLY A 438 13.64 21.52 -0.41
CA GLY A 438 14.57 22.24 0.48
C GLY A 438 14.69 21.58 1.86
N ALA A 439 13.57 21.15 2.44
CA ALA A 439 13.54 20.42 3.70
C ALA A 439 14.15 19.01 3.59
N ALA A 440 13.92 18.30 2.47
CA ALA A 440 14.54 17.00 2.24
C ALA A 440 16.07 17.12 2.05
N LEU A 441 16.54 18.16 1.36
CA LEU A 441 17.96 18.47 1.19
C LEU A 441 18.63 18.88 2.51
N SER A 442 17.98 19.70 3.33
CA SER A 442 18.54 20.11 4.63
C SER A 442 18.64 18.92 5.61
N LEU A 443 17.61 18.06 5.67
CA LEU A 443 17.64 16.82 6.44
C LEU A 443 18.71 15.85 5.91
N TRP A 444 18.94 15.83 4.60
CA TRP A 444 19.99 15.05 3.96
C TRP A 444 21.39 15.59 4.28
N GLU A 445 21.60 16.90 4.21
CA GLU A 445 22.85 17.54 4.61
C GLU A 445 23.17 17.31 6.08
N SER A 446 22.18 17.46 6.98
CA SER A 446 22.37 17.16 8.40
C SER A 446 22.75 15.70 8.62
N ARG A 447 22.20 14.75 7.84
CA ARG A 447 22.59 13.34 7.91
C ARG A 447 23.96 13.05 7.33
N LEU A 448 24.35 13.69 6.24
CA LEU A 448 25.70 13.57 5.68
C LEU A 448 26.74 14.11 6.66
N ARG A 449 26.47 15.24 7.32
CA ARG A 449 27.33 15.78 8.39
C ARG A 449 27.46 14.82 9.56
N LEU A 450 26.35 14.24 10.03
CA LEU A 450 26.37 13.23 11.10
C LEU A 450 27.06 11.91 10.73
N VAL A 451 27.09 11.57 9.43
CA VAL A 451 27.82 10.39 8.92
C VAL A 451 29.31 10.72 8.73
N ALA A 452 29.64 11.94 8.31
CA ALA A 452 31.01 12.43 8.18
C ALA A 452 31.70 12.59 9.55
N GLU A 453 30.99 13.09 10.57
CA GLU A 453 31.49 13.19 11.95
C GLU A 453 31.69 11.84 12.64
N LYS A 454 31.07 10.76 12.13
CA LYS A 454 31.22 9.40 12.66
C LYS A 454 32.25 8.54 11.93
N SER A 455 32.97 9.09 10.96
CA SER A 455 34.16 8.43 10.41
C SER A 455 35.31 8.65 11.39
N PRO A 456 35.92 7.60 11.98
CA PRO A 456 37.07 7.79 12.86
C PRO A 456 38.20 8.41 12.04
N SER A 457 38.71 9.54 12.51
CA SER A 457 40.01 10.06 12.11
C SER A 457 41.10 9.08 12.58
N GLU A 458 41.39 8.06 11.79
CA GLU A 458 42.67 7.37 11.88
C GLU A 458 43.74 8.33 11.36
N GLY A 459 44.42 8.99 12.31
CA GLY A 459 45.45 9.95 11.98
C GLY A 459 46.03 10.64 13.21
N SER A 460 46.62 9.89 14.13
CA SER A 460 47.72 10.37 15.00
C SER A 460 48.19 9.26 15.95
N ARG A 461 49.28 8.57 15.58
CA ARG A 461 50.35 8.16 16.51
C ARG A 461 51.50 7.48 15.77
N GLY A 462 52.71 8.01 15.96
CA GLY A 462 53.91 7.20 16.10
C GLY A 462 54.81 7.07 14.87
N SER A 463 55.78 7.99 14.78
CA SER A 463 57.01 7.87 14.00
C SER A 463 57.79 6.59 14.37
N GLY A 464 58.36 5.88 13.39
CA GLY A 464 59.16 4.67 13.66
C GLY A 464 59.57 3.84 12.44
N ALA A 465 60.33 4.45 11.53
CA ALA A 465 61.54 3.93 10.86
C ALA A 465 61.68 2.44 10.42
N TRP A 466 62.00 2.25 9.11
CA TRP A 466 62.73 1.14 8.43
C TRP A 466 62.02 -0.25 8.38
N THR A 467 62.05 -1.08 7.32
CA THR A 467 62.94 -1.25 6.16
C THR A 467 62.23 -2.12 5.09
N LEU A 468 62.66 -2.01 3.83
CA LEU A 468 62.27 -2.87 2.71
C LEU A 468 62.65 -4.35 2.91
N HIS A 469 61.78 -5.27 2.51
CA HIS A 469 62.12 -6.46 1.70
C HIS A 469 60.86 -7.01 1.02
N GLY A 470 60.91 -7.20 -0.31
CA GLY A 470 59.90 -7.92 -1.09
C GLY A 470 60.06 -9.44 -1.03
N PRO A 471 59.52 -10.19 -2.01
CA PRO A 471 58.24 -10.88 -1.91
C PRO A 471 58.39 -12.41 -1.90
N VAL A 472 57.43 -13.15 -1.33
CA VAL A 472 57.32 -14.62 -1.52
C VAL A 472 55.84 -15.04 -1.56
N CYS A 473 55.40 -15.50 -2.73
CA CYS A 473 54.26 -16.42 -2.87
C CYS A 473 54.66 -17.82 -2.40
N PRO A 474 53.71 -18.61 -1.88
CA PRO A 474 53.36 -19.89 -2.51
C PRO A 474 51.83 -20.06 -2.60
N SER A 475 51.25 -20.26 -3.78
CA SER A 475 50.97 -21.57 -4.42
C SER A 475 50.23 -22.58 -3.54
N GLU A 476 48.97 -22.82 -3.92
CA GLU A 476 48.17 -24.06 -3.85
C GLU A 476 48.03 -24.84 -2.52
N VAL A 477 46.80 -25.27 -2.22
CA VAL A 477 46.38 -26.69 -2.25
C VAL A 477 44.95 -26.82 -1.69
N CYS A 478 44.11 -27.50 -2.50
CA CYS A 478 42.82 -28.16 -2.25
C CYS A 478 41.57 -27.35 -1.87
#